data_AF-A0A1J3J0N0-F1
#
_entry.id   AF-A0A1J3J0N0-F1
#
_cell.length_a   1.000
_cell.length_b   1.000
_cell.length_c   1.000
_cell.angle_alpha   90.00
_cell.angle_beta   90.00
_cell.angle_gamma   90.00
#
_symmetry.space_group_name_H-M   'P 1'
#
loop_
_entity.id
_entity.type
_entity.pdbx_description
1 polymer ?
#
loop_
_entity_poly.entity_id
_entity_poly.type
_entity_poly.pdbx_seq_one_letter_code
_entity_poly.pdbx_strand_id
1 'polypeptide(L)'
;SWRNLDDVSPCGSFDSLGVSLKGNAYWISKPGGAKEYSLLEFDFSTERFQHHYLPFHEADCLGPYVLKEGLNNLALSVVKEDRLCLFYESATKSKTEIWMSNEIGETAFESWFKYLAVDSTPFFTRHVSFFIDDEEKLATCFYNHERHLQCLAKVKIFGDVATRKGLPGMAGYESFGWLPRTACGPIVFGYLPWLV
;
A
#
# COMPACT_ATOMS: atom_id res chain seq x y z
N SER A 1 -13.57 -26.55 -9.74
CA SER A 1 -12.50 -26.93 -10.69
C SER A 1 -11.45 -25.83 -10.64
N TRP A 2 -10.20 -26.14 -10.29
CA TRP A 2 -9.10 -25.18 -10.35
C TRP A 2 -8.53 -25.17 -11.78
N ARG A 3 -8.21 -23.99 -12.31
CA ARG A 3 -7.53 -23.86 -13.61
C ARG A 3 -6.01 -23.83 -13.38
N ASN A 4 -5.27 -24.49 -14.26
CA ASN A 4 -3.82 -24.51 -14.23
C ASN A 4 -3.28 -23.42 -15.18
N LEU A 5 -2.29 -22.65 -14.72
CA LEU A 5 -1.64 -21.56 -15.44
C LEU A 5 -0.11 -21.76 -15.48
N ASP A 6 0.36 -22.96 -15.84
CA ASP A 6 1.78 -23.35 -15.74
C ASP A 6 2.75 -22.42 -16.51
N ASP A 7 2.29 -21.75 -17.57
CA ASP A 7 3.12 -20.84 -18.41
C ASP A 7 3.01 -19.36 -18.02
N VAL A 8 2.30 -19.02 -16.93
CA VAL A 8 2.06 -17.62 -16.53
C VAL A 8 2.92 -17.27 -15.32
N SER A 9 3.96 -16.46 -15.56
CA SER A 9 4.91 -16.04 -14.53
C SER A 9 4.84 -14.53 -14.29
N PRO A 10 4.84 -14.06 -13.03
CA PRO A 10 4.91 -12.64 -12.70
C PRO A 10 6.31 -12.05 -12.93
N CYS A 11 7.31 -12.87 -13.28
CA CYS A 11 8.70 -12.44 -13.50
C CYS A 11 9.30 -11.60 -12.36
N GLY A 12 8.82 -11.75 -11.12
CA GLY A 12 9.20 -10.92 -9.97
C GLY A 12 8.63 -11.40 -8.64
N SER A 13 8.90 -10.65 -7.57
CA SER A 13 8.32 -10.86 -6.23
C SER A 13 6.97 -10.16 -6.07
N PHE A 14 6.19 -10.57 -5.07
CA PHE A 14 5.04 -9.80 -4.57
C PHE A 14 5.47 -9.09 -3.29
N ASP A 15 5.63 -7.77 -3.37
CA ASP A 15 6.15 -6.93 -2.28
C ASP A 15 5.05 -6.15 -1.54
N SER A 16 3.79 -6.33 -1.96
CA SER A 16 2.61 -5.82 -1.26
C SER A 16 1.52 -6.89 -1.12
N LEU A 17 0.52 -6.60 -0.29
CA LEU A 17 -0.77 -7.27 -0.38
C LEU A 17 -1.42 -6.97 -1.73
N GLY A 18 -2.15 -7.95 -2.27
CA GLY A 18 -2.88 -7.81 -3.52
C GLY A 18 -4.21 -7.09 -3.34
N VAL A 19 -4.58 -6.29 -4.32
CA VAL A 19 -5.89 -5.63 -4.41
C VAL A 19 -6.59 -6.04 -5.70
N SER A 20 -7.92 -5.98 -5.71
CA SER A 20 -8.73 -6.25 -6.90
C SER A 20 -9.43 -4.97 -7.34
N LEU A 21 -9.38 -4.67 -8.63
CA LEU A 21 -10.03 -3.50 -9.21
C LEU A 21 -10.51 -3.81 -10.63
N LYS A 22 -11.78 -3.49 -10.91
CA LYS A 22 -12.45 -3.73 -12.21
C LYS A 22 -12.26 -5.16 -12.77
N GLY A 23 -12.18 -6.15 -11.90
CA GLY A 23 -12.04 -7.57 -12.28
C GLY A 23 -10.60 -8.04 -12.49
N ASN A 24 -9.61 -7.16 -12.38
CA ASN A 24 -8.18 -7.48 -12.41
C ASN A 24 -7.56 -7.41 -11.01
N ALA A 25 -6.43 -8.08 -10.82
CA ALA A 25 -5.71 -8.10 -9.56
C ALA A 25 -4.36 -7.39 -9.69
N TYR A 26 -3.97 -6.66 -8.65
CA TYR A 26 -2.81 -5.78 -8.66
C TYR A 26 -1.93 -5.96 -7.43
N TRP A 27 -0.62 -5.89 -7.63
CA TRP A 27 0.41 -5.94 -6.59
C TRP A 27 1.53 -4.96 -6.89
N ILE A 28 2.29 -4.60 -5.88
CA ILE A 28 3.62 -4.03 -6.08
C ILE A 28 4.58 -5.19 -6.24
N SER A 29 5.37 -5.15 -7.31
CA SER A 29 6.32 -6.20 -7.64
C SER A 29 7.67 -5.61 -7.97
N LYS A 30 8.72 -6.28 -7.52
CA LYS A 30 10.07 -6.09 -8.03
C LYS A 30 10.39 -7.18 -9.07
N PRO A 31 10.46 -6.84 -10.37
CA PRO A 31 10.84 -7.80 -11.39
C PRO A 31 12.25 -8.33 -11.14
N GLY A 32 12.49 -9.59 -11.49
CA GLY A 32 13.79 -10.26 -11.32
C GLY A 32 14.89 -9.52 -12.07
N GLY A 33 15.89 -9.03 -11.34
CA GLY A 33 17.02 -8.26 -11.90
C GLY A 33 16.71 -6.78 -12.19
N ALA A 34 15.48 -6.31 -11.95
CA ALA A 34 15.14 -4.90 -12.07
C ALA A 34 15.59 -4.09 -10.86
N LYS A 35 15.93 -2.82 -11.13
CA LYS A 35 16.27 -1.82 -10.11
C LYS A 35 15.07 -1.01 -9.63
N GLU A 36 13.87 -1.27 -10.13
CA GLU A 36 12.69 -0.46 -9.80
C GLU A 36 11.49 -1.35 -9.51
N TYR A 37 10.62 -0.86 -8.64
CA TYR A 37 9.31 -1.46 -8.40
C TYR A 37 8.38 -1.13 -9.55
N SER A 38 7.43 -2.03 -9.79
CA SER A 38 6.37 -1.89 -10.78
C SER A 38 5.02 -2.23 -10.16
N LEU A 39 3.96 -1.71 -10.75
CA LEU A 39 2.61 -2.21 -10.50
C LEU A 39 2.41 -3.44 -11.39
N LEU A 40 2.32 -4.61 -10.76
CA LEU A 40 2.04 -5.86 -11.43
C LEU A 40 0.52 -6.06 -11.49
N GLU A 41 -0.02 -6.14 -12.69
CA GLU A 41 -1.40 -6.51 -12.97
C GLU A 41 -1.47 -7.97 -13.40
N PHE A 42 -2.46 -8.70 -12.89
CA PHE A 42 -2.94 -9.93 -13.51
C PHE A 42 -4.27 -9.63 -14.20
N ASP A 43 -4.23 -9.64 -15.53
CA ASP A 43 -5.40 -9.45 -16.38
C ASP A 43 -6.12 -10.79 -16.52
N PHE A 44 -7.29 -10.94 -15.88
CA PHE A 44 -8.06 -12.18 -15.94
C PHE A 44 -8.70 -12.42 -17.32
N SER A 45 -8.82 -11.37 -18.16
CA SER A 45 -9.40 -11.51 -19.50
C SER A 45 -8.41 -12.16 -20.48
N THR A 46 -7.13 -11.85 -20.34
CA THR A 46 -6.05 -12.40 -21.17
C THR A 46 -5.22 -13.48 -20.46
N GLU A 47 -5.48 -13.70 -19.17
CA GLU A 47 -4.76 -14.61 -18.28
C GLU A 47 -3.24 -14.35 -18.29
N ARG A 48 -2.84 -13.07 -18.22
CA ARG A 48 -1.43 -12.63 -18.33
C ARG A 48 -1.05 -11.61 -17.27
N PHE A 49 0.22 -11.65 -16.89
CA PHE A 49 0.83 -10.59 -16.09
C PHE A 49 1.29 -9.42 -16.96
N GLN A 50 1.08 -8.21 -16.47
CA GLN A 50 1.53 -6.97 -17.09
C GLN A 50 2.20 -6.08 -16.04
N HIS A 51 3.26 -5.38 -16.43
CA HIS A 51 3.97 -4.45 -15.55
C HIS A 51 3.66 -3.02 -15.98
N HIS A 52 3.26 -2.21 -15.02
CA HIS A 52 3.01 -0.78 -15.18
C HIS A 52 3.95 0.04 -14.31
N TYR A 53 4.16 1.29 -14.68
CA TYR A 53 5.02 2.21 -13.94
C TYR A 53 4.38 2.67 -12.63
N LEU A 54 5.22 2.85 -11.61
CA LEU A 54 4.86 3.49 -10.35
C LEU A 54 5.27 4.98 -10.37
N PRO A 55 4.63 5.83 -9.57
CA PRO A 55 4.91 7.27 -9.52
C PRO A 55 6.20 7.67 -8.78
N PHE A 56 7.04 6.70 -8.43
CA PHE A 56 8.29 6.94 -7.71
C PHE A 56 9.40 6.03 -8.24
N HIS A 57 10.66 6.45 -8.08
CA HIS A 57 11.83 5.65 -8.45
C HIS A 57 12.45 4.97 -7.22
N GLU A 58 12.99 3.76 -7.35
CA GLU A 58 13.64 3.06 -6.21
C GLU A 58 14.86 3.84 -5.69
N ALA A 59 15.53 4.65 -6.53
CA ALA A 59 16.61 5.53 -6.08
C ALA A 59 16.16 6.52 -4.99
N ASP A 60 14.88 6.89 -4.98
CA ASP A 60 14.26 7.70 -3.93
C ASP A 60 13.99 6.90 -2.63
N CYS A 61 13.98 5.58 -2.74
CA CYS A 61 13.59 4.62 -1.72
C CYS A 61 14.80 4.10 -0.92
N LEU A 62 15.95 3.86 -1.55
CA LEU A 62 17.11 3.30 -0.87
C LEU A 62 17.90 4.38 -0.12
N GLY A 63 17.82 4.37 1.21
CA GLY A 63 18.76 5.13 2.04
C GLY A 63 20.16 4.50 2.00
N PRO A 64 21.23 5.26 2.34
CA PRO A 64 22.62 4.78 2.27
C PRO A 64 22.95 3.65 3.26
N TYR A 65 22.03 3.30 4.16
CA TYR A 65 22.22 2.26 5.18
C TYR A 65 21.16 1.17 5.01
N VAL A 66 21.39 0.27 4.06
CA VAL A 66 20.62 -0.96 3.91
C VAL A 66 21.09 -1.95 4.97
N LEU A 67 20.60 -1.82 6.20
CA LEU A 67 20.39 -3.03 7.00
C LEU A 67 19.28 -3.82 6.29
N LYS A 68 19.41 -5.14 6.18
CA LYS A 68 18.41 -6.08 5.61
C LYS A 68 16.98 -5.93 6.19
N GLU A 69 16.78 -5.03 7.14
CA GLU A 69 15.56 -4.79 7.91
C GLU A 69 14.98 -3.37 7.72
N GLY A 70 15.67 -2.48 6.98
CA GLY A 70 15.16 -1.14 6.65
C GLY A 70 14.30 -1.17 5.39
N LEU A 71 13.13 -1.79 5.48
CA LEU A 71 12.18 -1.87 4.37
C LEU A 71 11.40 -0.54 4.27
N ASN A 72 11.33 0.03 3.08
CA ASN A 72 10.32 1.05 2.80
C ASN A 72 8.95 0.38 2.85
N ASN A 73 7.97 1.08 3.42
CA ASN A 73 6.62 0.57 3.46
C ASN A 73 5.92 0.90 2.16
N LEU A 74 5.43 -0.14 1.51
CA LEU A 74 4.68 -0.09 0.27
C LEU A 74 3.36 -0.82 0.47
N ALA A 75 2.27 -0.17 0.12
CA ALA A 75 0.96 -0.80 0.15
C ALA A 75 0.08 -0.30 -0.99
N LEU A 76 -0.80 -1.17 -1.46
CA LEU A 76 -1.87 -0.81 -2.38
C LEU A 76 -3.21 -0.80 -1.65
N SER A 77 -4.09 0.06 -2.13
CA SER A 77 -5.49 0.10 -1.74
C SER A 77 -6.34 0.50 -2.95
N VAL A 78 -7.65 0.35 -2.81
CA VAL A 78 -8.64 0.73 -3.82
C VAL A 78 -9.58 1.75 -3.19
N VAL A 79 -9.86 2.82 -3.93
CA VAL A 79 -10.77 3.89 -3.51
C VAL A 79 -11.94 3.94 -4.48
N LYS A 80 -13.16 4.01 -3.94
CA LYS A 80 -14.42 4.08 -4.69
C LYS A 80 -14.59 3.03 -5.80
N GLU A 81 -13.87 1.90 -5.71
CA GLU A 81 -13.91 0.80 -6.69
C GLU A 81 -13.53 1.20 -8.14
N ASP A 82 -12.82 2.31 -8.31
CA ASP A 82 -12.42 2.84 -9.62
C ASP A 82 -10.96 3.30 -9.72
N ARG A 83 -10.32 3.57 -8.58
CA ARG A 83 -8.96 4.12 -8.51
C ARG A 83 -8.06 3.29 -7.62
N LEU A 84 -6.81 3.13 -8.04
CA LEU A 84 -5.74 2.59 -7.21
C LEU A 84 -5.15 3.68 -6.35
N CYS A 85 -4.77 3.30 -5.14
CA CYS A 85 -3.98 4.13 -4.26
C CYS A 85 -2.72 3.40 -3.84
N LEU A 86 -1.64 4.15 -3.77
CA LEU A 86 -0.31 3.67 -3.45
C LEU A 86 0.20 4.45 -2.25
N PHE A 87 0.42 3.73 -1.16
CA PHE A 87 1.12 4.24 0.01
C PHE A 87 2.61 4.01 -0.17
N TYR A 88 3.38 5.08 0.07
CA TYR A 88 4.83 5.07 0.02
C TYR A 88 5.40 5.80 1.23
N GLU A 89 6.27 5.13 1.98
CA GLU A 89 7.01 5.76 3.06
C GLU A 89 8.51 5.62 2.85
N SER A 90 9.21 6.75 2.86
CA SER A 90 10.65 6.84 2.68
C SER A 90 11.34 7.17 3.99
N ALA A 91 12.19 6.27 4.47
CA ALA A 91 13.02 6.54 5.62
C ALA A 91 14.07 7.62 5.32
N THR A 92 14.66 7.58 4.13
CA THR A 92 15.67 8.54 3.66
C THR A 92 15.12 9.97 3.61
N LYS A 93 13.90 10.13 3.08
CA LYS A 93 13.25 11.44 2.96
C LYS A 93 12.49 11.84 4.23
N SER A 94 12.36 10.92 5.21
CA SER A 94 11.49 11.09 6.39
C SER A 94 10.10 11.59 6.00
N LYS A 95 9.51 10.93 5.00
CA LYS A 95 8.28 11.39 4.35
C LYS A 95 7.36 10.22 4.03
N THR A 96 6.07 10.42 4.28
CA THR A 96 4.99 9.56 3.79
C THR A 96 4.30 10.27 2.63
N GLU A 97 4.11 9.56 1.53
CA GLU A 97 3.37 10.01 0.36
C GLU A 97 2.28 8.99 0.01
N ILE A 98 1.12 9.50 -0.39
CA ILE A 98 0.03 8.71 -0.95
C ILE A 98 -0.22 9.22 -2.35
N TRP A 99 -0.16 8.29 -3.29
CA TRP A 99 -0.43 8.54 -4.70
C TRP A 99 -1.74 7.88 -5.09
N MET A 100 -2.48 8.53 -5.96
CA MET A 100 -3.76 8.04 -6.47
C MET A 100 -3.68 7.99 -7.98
N SER A 101 -4.18 6.91 -8.58
CA SER A 101 -4.32 6.83 -10.03
C SER A 101 -5.51 7.66 -10.49
N ASN A 102 -5.51 8.04 -11.77
CA ASN A 102 -6.75 8.42 -12.43
C ASN A 102 -7.73 7.23 -12.48
N GLU A 103 -8.99 7.53 -12.80
CA GLU A 103 -10.00 6.51 -13.01
C GLU A 103 -9.59 5.58 -14.15
N ILE A 104 -9.67 4.27 -13.89
CA ILE A 104 -9.33 3.26 -14.89
C ILE A 104 -10.32 3.35 -16.04
N GLY A 105 -9.83 3.72 -17.23
CA GLY A 105 -10.61 3.83 -18.46
C GLY A 105 -10.51 5.19 -19.16
N GLU A 106 -10.08 6.24 -18.46
CA GLU A 106 -9.92 7.58 -19.06
C GLU A 106 -8.55 7.79 -19.70
N THR A 107 -7.52 7.13 -19.19
CA THR A 107 -6.14 7.16 -19.72
C THR A 107 -5.43 5.91 -19.25
N ALA A 108 -4.41 5.44 -19.99
CA ALA A 108 -3.56 4.33 -19.54
C ALA A 108 -3.08 4.57 -18.09
N PHE A 109 -2.73 3.51 -17.35
CA PHE A 109 -2.22 3.52 -15.96
C PHE A 109 -1.03 4.47 -15.68
N GLU A 110 -0.60 5.22 -16.69
CA GLU A 110 0.50 6.18 -16.74
C GLU A 110 0.24 7.48 -15.96
N SER A 111 -0.96 7.69 -15.38
CA SER A 111 -1.31 8.95 -14.72
C SER A 111 -1.65 8.76 -13.25
N TRP A 112 -0.61 8.87 -12.43
CA TRP A 112 -0.71 8.99 -10.97
C TRP A 112 -0.60 10.47 -10.58
N PHE A 113 -1.35 10.88 -9.57
CA PHE A 113 -1.19 12.18 -8.93
C PHE A 113 -0.95 12.03 -7.44
N LYS A 114 -0.27 13.02 -6.86
CA LYS A 114 0.03 13.04 -5.44
C LYS A 114 -1.21 13.48 -4.66
N TYR A 115 -1.79 12.55 -3.92
CA TYR A 115 -2.96 12.80 -3.09
C TYR A 115 -2.58 13.45 -1.76
N LEU A 116 -1.54 12.93 -1.11
CA LEU A 116 -1.08 13.43 0.18
C LEU A 116 0.45 13.29 0.30
N ALA A 117 1.07 14.25 0.95
CA ALA A 117 2.49 14.20 1.31
C ALA A 117 2.69 14.87 2.68
N VAL A 118 3.25 14.11 3.62
CA VAL A 118 3.45 14.57 5.00
C VAL A 118 4.85 14.17 5.47
N ASP A 119 5.55 15.09 6.10
CA ASP A 119 6.81 14.78 6.78
C ASP A 119 6.52 13.88 7.98
N SER A 120 7.18 12.73 8.03
CA SER A 120 6.85 11.71 9.01
C SER A 120 8.04 10.81 9.32
N THR A 121 8.18 10.43 10.59
CA THR A 121 9.08 9.35 10.96
C THR A 121 8.57 8.03 10.39
N PRO A 122 9.44 7.28 9.67
CA PRO A 122 9.05 6.05 9.01
C PRO A 122 8.67 4.96 10.02
N PHE A 123 7.75 4.06 9.62
CA PHE A 123 7.46 2.85 10.37
C PHE A 123 8.50 1.77 10.07
N PHE A 124 8.88 1.02 11.10
CA PHE A 124 9.70 -0.19 10.94
C PHE A 124 8.77 -1.41 10.92
N THR A 125 8.25 -1.75 9.74
CA THR A 125 7.31 -2.86 9.55
C THR A 125 7.41 -3.42 8.13
N ARG A 126 6.82 -4.60 7.88
CA ARG A 126 6.80 -5.23 6.54
C ARG A 126 5.44 -5.22 5.87
N HIS A 127 4.38 -4.98 6.63
CA HIS A 127 3.01 -5.12 6.16
C HIS A 127 2.21 -3.91 6.61
N VAL A 128 1.96 -3.02 5.66
CA VAL A 128 1.04 -1.89 5.82
C VAL A 128 -0.19 -2.20 4.99
N SER A 129 -1.36 -1.95 5.58
CA SER A 129 -2.61 -1.84 4.83
C SER A 129 -3.21 -0.47 5.13
N PHE A 130 -3.94 0.10 4.17
CA PHE A 130 -4.53 1.41 4.37
C PHE A 130 -5.80 1.56 3.54
N PHE A 131 -6.62 2.53 3.90
CA PHE A 131 -7.73 3.00 3.09
C PHE A 131 -7.77 4.52 3.11
N ILE A 132 -8.43 5.09 2.11
CA ILE A 132 -8.67 6.53 2.00
C ILE A 132 -10.16 6.79 2.18
N ASP A 133 -10.45 7.72 3.06
CA ASP A 133 -11.73 8.40 3.14
C ASP A 133 -11.65 9.63 2.23
N ASP A 134 -12.28 9.55 1.06
CA ASP A 134 -12.27 10.63 0.05
C ASP A 134 -13.20 11.80 0.44
N GLU A 135 -14.16 11.57 1.35
CA GLU A 135 -15.07 12.61 1.85
C GLU A 135 -14.35 13.50 2.86
N GLU A 136 -13.70 12.87 3.84
CA GLU A 136 -12.95 13.55 4.90
C GLU A 136 -11.51 13.92 4.48
N LYS A 137 -11.07 13.41 3.33
CA LYS A 137 -9.70 13.52 2.81
C LYS A 137 -8.64 12.98 3.78
N LEU A 138 -8.98 11.87 4.44
CA LEU A 138 -8.11 11.21 5.42
C LEU A 138 -7.60 9.89 4.87
N ALA A 139 -6.38 9.51 5.26
CA ALA A 139 -5.83 8.19 5.00
C ALA A 139 -5.52 7.50 6.32
N THR A 140 -6.12 6.33 6.53
CA THR A 140 -5.93 5.54 7.75
C THR A 140 -5.07 4.33 7.43
N CYS A 141 -3.90 4.26 8.07
CA CYS A 141 -2.90 3.24 7.86
C CYS A 141 -2.80 2.31 9.08
N PHE A 142 -2.76 1.02 8.81
CA PHE A 142 -2.69 -0.07 9.77
C PHE A 142 -1.37 -0.79 9.58
N TYR A 143 -0.61 -0.93 10.67
CA TYR A 143 0.71 -1.52 10.60
C TYR A 143 1.13 -2.15 11.92
N ASN A 144 2.15 -2.99 11.85
CA ASN A 144 2.71 -3.68 13.01
C ASN A 144 4.06 -3.07 13.40
N HIS A 145 4.14 -2.45 14.57
CA HIS A 145 5.42 -2.00 15.10
C HIS A 145 6.14 -3.15 15.81
N GLU A 146 7.29 -3.57 15.28
CA GLU A 146 8.11 -4.62 15.88
C GLU A 146 9.12 -4.02 16.86
N ARG A 147 9.11 -4.49 18.10
CA ARG A 147 10.13 -4.15 19.11
C ARG A 147 10.42 -5.34 20.01
N HIS A 148 11.69 -5.73 20.13
CA HIS A 148 12.16 -6.80 21.04
C HIS A 148 11.27 -8.07 21.05
N LEU A 149 11.06 -8.69 19.87
CA LEU A 149 10.27 -9.93 19.69
C LEU A 149 8.76 -9.80 19.92
N GLN A 150 8.23 -8.60 20.15
CA GLN A 150 6.81 -8.33 20.31
C GLN A 150 6.29 -7.48 19.15
N CYS A 151 5.03 -7.72 18.78
CA CYS A 151 4.36 -7.02 17.70
C CYS A 151 3.21 -6.16 18.26
N LEU A 152 3.22 -4.87 17.95
CA LEU A 152 2.14 -3.94 18.33
C LEU A 152 1.39 -3.49 17.08
N ALA A 153 0.13 -3.90 16.97
CA ALA A 153 -0.77 -3.35 15.97
C ALA A 153 -1.01 -1.86 16.26
N LYS A 154 -0.75 -1.01 15.27
CA LYS A 154 -0.89 0.44 15.35
C LYS A 154 -1.72 0.98 14.19
N VAL A 155 -2.44 2.05 14.47
CA VAL A 155 -3.10 2.89 13.46
C VAL A 155 -2.49 4.28 13.45
N LYS A 156 -2.31 4.83 12.25
CA LYS A 156 -1.96 6.23 12.04
C LYS A 156 -2.87 6.83 10.97
N ILE A 157 -3.35 8.02 11.23
CA ILE A 157 -4.20 8.78 10.32
C ILE A 157 -3.39 9.95 9.77
N PHE A 158 -3.44 10.13 8.46
CA PHE A 158 -2.84 11.24 7.73
C PHE A 158 -3.94 12.09 7.06
N GLY A 159 -3.74 13.41 6.95
CA GLY A 159 -4.71 14.33 6.33
C GLY A 159 -4.88 15.62 7.14
N ASP A 160 -5.74 16.53 6.66
CA ASP A 160 -5.93 17.84 7.28
C ASP A 160 -6.67 17.71 8.62
N VAL A 161 -6.16 18.39 9.64
CA VAL A 161 -6.57 18.25 11.04
C VAL A 161 -7.89 18.98 11.33
N ALA A 162 -8.28 19.92 10.44
CA ALA A 162 -9.42 20.81 10.63
C ALA A 162 -10.80 20.14 10.45
N THR A 163 -10.90 19.02 9.73
CA THR A 163 -12.12 18.23 9.53
C THR A 163 -12.45 17.30 10.70
N ARG A 164 -11.63 17.26 11.76
CA ARG A 164 -11.83 16.42 12.97
C ARG A 164 -12.99 16.91 13.86
N LYS A 165 -14.21 17.00 13.34
CA LYS A 165 -15.43 17.12 14.16
C LYS A 165 -16.06 15.74 14.34
N GLY A 166 -15.48 14.90 15.20
CA GLY A 166 -16.15 13.64 15.54
C GLY A 166 -15.42 12.60 16.37
N LEU A 167 -14.08 12.59 16.40
CA LEU A 167 -13.32 11.60 17.20
C LEU A 167 -12.50 12.32 18.29
N PRO A 168 -13.01 12.41 19.52
CA PRO A 168 -12.25 12.99 20.63
C PRO A 168 -11.07 12.07 20.95
N GLY A 169 -9.83 12.51 20.67
CA GLY A 169 -8.59 11.85 21.14
C GLY A 169 -7.58 11.41 20.07
N MET A 170 -7.91 11.45 18.78
CA MET A 170 -7.07 10.89 17.69
C MET A 170 -5.99 11.84 17.14
N ALA A 171 -5.28 12.57 18.01
CA ALA A 171 -4.02 13.20 17.64
C ALA A 171 -2.87 12.28 18.04
N GLY A 172 -2.61 11.23 17.26
CA GLY A 172 -1.53 10.29 17.56
C GLY A 172 -1.74 8.87 17.07
N TYR A 173 -0.84 8.00 17.50
CA TYR A 173 -0.90 6.55 17.30
C TYR A 173 -1.93 5.93 18.25
N GLU A 174 -2.74 5.00 17.76
CA GLU A 174 -3.54 4.11 18.62
C GLU A 174 -2.97 2.69 18.54
N SER A 175 -2.83 2.03 19.69
CA SER A 175 -2.30 0.66 19.79
C SER A 175 -3.39 -0.32 20.18
N PHE A 176 -3.55 -1.40 19.42
CA PHE A 176 -4.59 -2.43 19.65
C PHE A 176 -4.13 -3.56 20.60
N GLY A 177 -3.04 -3.34 21.33
CA GLY A 177 -2.45 -4.32 22.24
C GLY A 177 -1.32 -5.14 21.62
N TRP A 178 -0.76 -6.04 22.42
CA TRP A 178 0.39 -6.87 22.04
C TRP A 178 -0.07 -8.15 21.34
N LEU A 179 0.57 -8.47 20.23
CA LEU A 179 0.34 -9.68 19.46
C LEU A 179 1.60 -10.57 19.47
N PRO A 180 1.45 -11.90 19.43
CA PRO A 180 2.55 -12.83 19.18
C PRO A 180 3.28 -12.46 17.88
N ARG A 181 4.59 -12.76 17.80
CA ARG A 181 5.42 -12.45 16.60
C ARG A 181 4.87 -13.02 15.29
N THR A 182 4.16 -14.16 15.35
CA THR A 182 3.57 -14.83 14.19
C THR A 182 2.19 -14.31 13.81
N ALA A 183 1.63 -13.37 14.58
CA ALA A 183 0.33 -12.79 14.28
C ALA A 183 0.43 -11.89 13.03
N CYS A 184 -0.43 -12.14 12.05
CA CYS A 184 -0.68 -11.17 11.00
C CYS A 184 -1.22 -9.89 11.64
N GLY A 185 -0.69 -8.74 11.22
CA GLY A 185 -1.22 -7.44 11.67
C GLY A 185 -2.65 -7.21 11.22
N PRO A 186 -3.28 -6.11 11.65
CA PRO A 186 -4.54 -5.67 11.06
C PRO A 186 -4.34 -5.48 9.56
N ILE A 187 -4.91 -6.41 8.78
CA ILE A 187 -5.00 -6.30 7.33
C ILE A 187 -6.41 -5.81 7.04
N VAL A 188 -6.50 -4.59 6.54
CA VAL A 188 -7.74 -4.10 5.94
C VAL A 188 -7.74 -4.55 4.49
N PHE A 189 -8.61 -5.50 4.17
CA PHE A 189 -8.95 -5.80 2.78
C PHE A 189 -9.94 -4.71 2.33
N GLY A 190 -9.62 -4.00 1.24
CA GLY A 190 -10.51 -2.99 0.65
C GLY A 190 -11.82 -3.54 0.05
N TYR A 191 -12.23 -4.75 0.44
CA TYR A 191 -13.46 -5.37 -0.02
C TYR A 191 -14.58 -5.08 0.98
N LEU A 192 -15.31 -3.98 0.78
CA LEU A 192 -16.64 -3.81 1.33
C LEU A 192 -17.63 -4.05 0.19
N PRO A 193 -18.08 -5.30 -0.05
CA PRO A 193 -19.17 -5.51 -0.98
C PRO A 193 -20.38 -4.81 -0.35
N TRP A 194 -20.90 -3.80 -1.05
CA TRP A 194 -22.23 -3.30 -0.76
C TRP A 194 -23.17 -4.50 -0.78
N LEU A 195 -23.80 -4.76 0.37
CA LEU A 195 -24.91 -5.69 0.48
C LEU A 195 -26.00 -5.22 -0.50
N VAL A 196 -26.15 -5.96 -1.60
CA VAL A 196 -27.37 -5.95 -2.42
C VAL A 196 -28.29 -7.04 -1.89
#